data_AF-A0A7M7J665-F1
#
_entry.id   AF-A0A7M7J665-F1
#
_cell.length_a   1.000
_cell.length_b   1.000
_cell.length_c   1.000
_cell.angle_alpha   90.00
_cell.angle_beta   90.00
_cell.angle_gamma   90.00
#
_symmetry.space_group_name_H-M   'P 1'
#
loop_
_entity.id
_entity.type
_entity.pdbx_description
1 polymer ?
#
loop_
_entity_poly.entity_id
_entity_poly.type
_entity_poly.pdbx_seq_one_letter_code
_entity_poly.pdbx_strand_id
1 'polypeptide(L)'
;MDVNKLWFQQDRTTCHTSWETTNLHGMDRVMQAVSRRIFRWHCSLGAAGVTVTEVRLQTDSATQDQFVLEGEPASLVCFFQLKPNEEIQRVTWLKDGTDEVYVWRRKFQPLARLLFQDRTDLSNRSPSFVKIDSAHRSMQGNYTCRVETDKGVSENDFYLIVIVDSCKEQSWTTYSDRIGSLF
;
A
#
# COMPACT_ATOMS: atom_id res chain seq x y z
N MET A 1 -35.95 -24.73 5.65
CA MET A 1 -34.98 -24.26 4.64
C MET A 1 -33.84 -23.63 5.42
N ASP A 2 -32.72 -24.32 5.46
CA ASP A 2 -31.65 -24.14 6.45
C ASP A 2 -30.47 -23.41 5.78
N VAL A 3 -30.03 -22.29 6.36
CA VAL A 3 -28.97 -21.44 5.81
C VAL A 3 -27.75 -21.56 6.72
N ASN A 4 -26.94 -22.59 6.47
CA ASN A 4 -25.66 -22.76 7.14
C ASN A 4 -24.58 -21.89 6.48
N LYS A 5 -24.13 -20.87 7.23
CA LYS A 5 -22.92 -20.09 7.00
C LYS A 5 -21.70 -21.02 7.07
N LEU A 6 -20.99 -21.17 5.96
CA LEU A 6 -19.66 -21.77 5.94
C LEU A 6 -18.61 -20.68 6.17
N TRP A 7 -17.88 -20.84 7.27
CA TRP A 7 -16.67 -20.11 7.58
C TRP A 7 -15.54 -20.52 6.63
N PHE A 8 -14.94 -19.56 5.92
CA PHE A 8 -13.68 -19.78 5.22
C PHE A 8 -12.53 -19.58 6.21
N GLN A 9 -12.02 -20.69 6.74
CA GLN A 9 -10.72 -20.74 7.41
C GLN A 9 -9.71 -21.23 6.38
N GLN A 10 -8.99 -20.30 5.75
CA GLN A 10 -7.96 -20.63 4.77
C GLN A 10 -6.61 -20.79 5.45
N ASP A 11 -6.51 -21.82 6.28
CA ASP A 11 -5.24 -22.47 6.60
C ASP A 11 -4.97 -23.54 5.54
N ARG A 12 -3.98 -23.31 4.67
CA ARG A 12 -3.13 -24.40 4.15
C ARG A 12 -1.96 -23.89 3.32
N THR A 13 -0.78 -24.11 3.89
CA THR A 13 0.46 -24.50 3.20
C THR A 13 0.18 -25.35 1.96
N THR A 14 0.39 -24.80 0.77
CA THR A 14 0.34 -25.56 -0.49
C THR A 14 1.77 -25.91 -0.90
N CYS A 15 2.24 -27.08 -0.46
CA CYS A 15 3.37 -27.75 -1.12
C CYS A 15 2.82 -28.42 -2.39
N HIS A 16 3.13 -27.88 -3.56
CA HIS A 16 2.82 -28.56 -4.82
C HIS A 16 3.87 -29.64 -5.09
N THR A 17 3.42 -30.89 -5.21
CA THR A 17 4.23 -31.99 -5.76
C THR A 17 4.13 -31.94 -7.28
N SER A 18 5.20 -31.55 -7.97
CA SER A 18 5.32 -31.79 -9.42
C SER A 18 6.08 -33.10 -9.64
N TRP A 19 5.47 -34.01 -10.40
CA TRP A 19 6.06 -35.27 -10.80
C TRP A 19 6.57 -35.12 -12.23
N GLU A 20 7.86 -35.37 -12.47
CA GLU A 20 8.35 -35.70 -13.81
C GLU A 20 8.75 -37.17 -13.83
N THR A 21 7.93 -38.00 -14.48
CA THR A 21 8.27 -39.39 -14.80
C THR A 21 9.11 -39.40 -16.07
N THR A 22 10.44 -39.45 -15.94
CA THR A 22 11.29 -39.84 -17.07
C THR A 22 11.22 -41.36 -17.21
N ASN A 23 10.36 -41.83 -18.11
CA ASN A 23 10.35 -43.23 -18.56
C ASN A 23 11.62 -43.47 -19.40
N LEU A 24 12.63 -44.09 -18.80
CA LEU A 24 13.72 -44.72 -19.53
C LEU A 24 13.33 -46.18 -19.80
N HIS A 25 12.74 -46.42 -20.97
CA HIS A 25 12.60 -47.78 -21.48
C HIS A 25 13.92 -48.23 -22.09
N GLY A 26 14.40 -49.38 -21.62
CA GLY A 26 15.44 -50.17 -22.28
C GLY A 26 16.85 -49.86 -21.79
N MET A 27 17.36 -50.69 -20.88
CA MET A 27 18.59 -51.46 -21.12
C MET A 27 18.93 -52.35 -19.93
N ASP A 28 19.64 -53.42 -20.27
CA ASP A 28 19.91 -54.66 -19.55
C ASP A 28 20.53 -54.58 -18.15
N ARG A 29 20.38 -55.73 -17.47
CA ARG A 29 21.04 -56.13 -16.22
C ARG A 29 22.51 -55.68 -16.18
N VAL A 30 22.85 -54.92 -15.13
CA VAL A 30 24.04 -55.01 -14.24
C VAL A 30 24.26 -53.63 -13.60
N MET A 31 24.60 -53.62 -12.30
CA MET A 31 24.83 -52.47 -11.39
C MET A 31 23.61 -51.99 -10.59
N GLN A 32 23.47 -52.55 -9.39
CA GLN A 32 22.87 -51.85 -8.25
C GLN A 32 23.72 -50.61 -7.94
N ALA A 33 23.19 -49.42 -8.23
CA ALA A 33 23.68 -48.17 -7.65
C ALA A 33 22.56 -47.62 -6.76
N VAL A 34 22.79 -47.62 -5.45
CA VAL A 34 21.91 -46.99 -4.46
C VAL A 34 21.90 -45.49 -4.75
N SER A 35 20.89 -45.01 -5.47
CA SER A 35 20.69 -43.57 -5.67
C SER A 35 20.16 -42.98 -4.36
N ARG A 36 21.05 -42.52 -3.49
CA ARG A 36 20.71 -41.63 -2.38
C ARG A 36 20.31 -40.29 -2.98
N ARG A 37 19.04 -40.13 -3.36
CA ARG A 37 18.49 -38.81 -3.70
C ARG A 37 18.23 -38.06 -2.41
N ILE A 38 19.03 -37.02 -2.18
CA ILE A 38 18.77 -36.01 -1.16
C ILE A 38 17.45 -35.34 -1.54
N PHE A 39 16.42 -35.56 -0.75
CA PHE A 39 15.16 -34.82 -0.84
C PHE A 39 15.43 -33.39 -0.35
N ARG A 40 15.71 -32.48 -1.29
CA ARG A 40 15.77 -31.06 -0.98
C ARG A 40 14.35 -30.51 -1.03
N TRP A 41 13.73 -30.42 0.13
CA TRP A 41 12.46 -29.72 0.33
C TRP A 41 12.69 -28.22 0.10
N HIS A 42 12.21 -27.68 -1.00
CA HIS A 42 12.05 -26.23 -1.11
C HIS A 42 10.72 -25.85 -0.46
N CYS A 43 10.73 -25.68 0.87
CA CYS A 43 9.75 -24.79 1.49
C CYS A 43 10.12 -23.38 1.07
N SER A 44 9.27 -22.72 0.28
CA SER A 44 9.30 -21.27 0.19
C SER A 44 8.98 -20.73 1.59
N LEU A 45 10.01 -20.44 2.38
CA LEU A 45 9.86 -19.68 3.62
C LEU A 45 9.13 -18.39 3.25
N GLY A 46 7.89 -18.25 3.69
CA GLY A 46 7.17 -16.98 3.57
C GLY A 46 8.03 -15.88 4.19
N ALA A 47 8.28 -14.81 3.43
CA ALA A 47 9.18 -13.71 3.77
C ALA A 47 9.13 -13.39 5.27
N ALA A 48 10.26 -13.48 5.97
CA ALA A 48 10.33 -13.56 7.44
C ALA A 48 10.02 -12.24 8.19
N GLY A 49 9.17 -11.36 7.65
CA GLY A 49 8.81 -10.09 8.28
C GLY A 49 7.46 -9.55 7.79
N VAL A 50 7.25 -8.26 8.08
CA VAL A 50 6.07 -7.46 7.77
C VAL A 50 5.69 -7.58 6.30
N THR A 51 4.40 -7.48 6.01
CA THR A 51 3.88 -7.41 4.65
C THR A 51 2.98 -6.20 4.52
N VAL A 52 3.33 -5.26 3.65
CA VAL A 52 2.45 -4.15 3.26
C VAL A 52 1.47 -4.67 2.22
N THR A 53 0.20 -4.76 2.58
CA THR A 53 -0.84 -5.38 1.75
C THR A 53 -1.48 -4.40 0.78
N GLU A 54 -1.64 -3.14 1.19
CA GLU A 54 -2.35 -2.13 0.40
C GLU A 54 -1.93 -0.73 0.83
N VAL A 55 -1.88 0.20 -0.12
CA VAL A 55 -1.76 1.64 0.14
C VAL A 55 -2.90 2.32 -0.60
N ARG A 56 -3.64 3.20 0.08
CA ARG A 56 -4.78 3.90 -0.51
C ARG A 56 -4.95 5.31 0.02
N LEU A 57 -5.67 6.10 -0.75
CA LEU A 57 -6.23 7.36 -0.30
C LEU A 57 -7.51 7.09 0.51
N GLN A 58 -7.69 7.84 1.58
CA GLN A 58 -8.95 7.93 2.30
C GLN A 58 -9.32 9.41 2.43
N THR A 59 -10.52 9.75 1.98
CA THR A 59 -11.08 11.09 2.12
C THR A 59 -12.33 11.05 3.02
N ASP A 60 -12.88 12.20 3.38
CA ASP A 60 -14.14 12.26 4.12
C ASP A 60 -15.35 11.86 3.26
N SER A 61 -15.18 11.80 1.93
CA SER A 61 -16.20 11.33 1.00
C SER A 61 -15.93 9.88 0.60
N ALA A 62 -16.84 8.97 0.96
CA ALA A 62 -16.75 7.55 0.63
C ALA A 62 -16.74 7.24 -0.89
N THR A 63 -16.98 8.23 -1.75
CA THR A 63 -16.91 8.09 -3.22
C THR A 63 -15.61 8.64 -3.83
N GLN A 64 -14.76 9.31 -3.04
CA GLN A 64 -13.55 10.00 -3.51
C GLN A 64 -12.24 9.30 -3.12
N ASP A 65 -12.24 8.01 -2.78
CA ASP A 65 -11.02 7.26 -2.43
C ASP A 65 -10.03 7.06 -3.61
N GLN A 66 -10.26 7.71 -4.75
CA GLN A 66 -9.39 7.70 -5.93
C GLN A 66 -8.65 9.03 -6.16
N PHE A 67 -9.16 10.15 -5.65
CA PHE A 67 -8.57 11.47 -5.85
C PHE A 67 -8.92 12.41 -4.69
N VAL A 68 -8.10 13.43 -4.47
CA VAL A 68 -8.38 14.52 -3.52
C VAL A 68 -8.50 15.83 -4.28
N LEU A 69 -9.41 16.72 -3.87
CA LEU A 69 -9.48 18.06 -4.40
C LEU A 69 -8.41 18.95 -3.75
N GLU A 70 -7.83 19.87 -4.50
CA GLU A 70 -6.89 20.85 -3.95
C GLU A 70 -7.55 21.69 -2.84
N GLY A 71 -6.88 21.80 -1.70
CA GLY A 71 -7.37 22.48 -0.51
C GLY A 71 -8.00 21.53 0.52
N GLU A 72 -8.55 20.39 0.10
CA GLU A 72 -9.28 19.46 0.96
C GLU A 72 -8.35 18.60 1.82
N PRO A 73 -8.80 18.16 3.00
CA PRO A 73 -8.08 17.21 3.82
C PRO A 73 -8.15 15.79 3.24
N ALA A 74 -7.12 14.99 3.49
CA ALA A 74 -7.10 13.58 3.12
C ALA A 74 -6.14 12.78 4.00
N SER A 75 -6.21 11.45 3.93
CA SER A 75 -5.25 10.56 4.56
C SER A 75 -4.67 9.58 3.56
N LEU A 76 -3.35 9.45 3.55
CA LEU A 76 -2.69 8.31 2.90
C LEU A 76 -2.57 7.19 3.93
N VAL A 77 -3.19 6.06 3.64
CA VAL A 77 -3.30 4.92 4.56
C VAL A 77 -2.47 3.76 4.02
N CYS A 78 -1.66 3.18 4.89
CA CYS A 78 -0.78 2.06 4.63
C CYS A 78 -1.21 0.86 5.47
N PHE A 79 -1.78 -0.15 4.79
CA PHE A 79 -2.19 -1.40 5.40
C PHE A 79 -1.03 -2.37 5.38
N PHE A 80 -0.67 -2.87 6.55
CA PHE A 80 0.35 -3.88 6.69
C PHE A 80 -0.03 -4.89 7.78
N GLN A 81 0.47 -6.10 7.61
CA GLN A 81 0.29 -7.20 8.54
C GLN A 81 1.63 -7.51 9.20
N LEU A 82 1.64 -7.48 10.52
CA LEU A 82 2.79 -7.86 11.34
C LEU A 82 2.70 -9.34 11.68
N LYS A 83 3.84 -10.00 11.70
CA LYS A 83 3.95 -11.35 12.27
C LYS A 83 3.94 -11.29 13.80
N PRO A 84 3.64 -12.40 14.49
CA PRO A 84 3.77 -12.46 15.94
C PRO A 84 5.17 -12.01 16.42
N ASN A 85 5.19 -11.22 17.49
CA ASN A 85 6.41 -10.66 18.10
C ASN A 85 7.23 -9.77 17.18
N GLU A 86 6.65 -9.20 16.14
CA GLU A 86 7.31 -8.22 15.26
C GLU A 86 6.92 -6.80 15.69
N GLU A 87 7.92 -5.91 15.75
CA GLU A 87 7.72 -4.53 16.19
C GLU A 87 8.15 -3.53 15.12
N ILE A 88 7.26 -2.59 14.80
CA ILE A 88 7.54 -1.51 13.85
C ILE A 88 8.62 -0.58 14.41
N GLN A 89 9.66 -0.35 13.63
CA GLN A 89 10.73 0.59 13.94
C GLN A 89 10.53 1.92 13.21
N ARG A 90 10.15 1.85 11.92
CA ARG A 90 10.03 3.01 11.04
C ARG A 90 8.99 2.79 9.95
N VAL A 91 8.25 3.85 9.62
CA VAL A 91 7.45 3.92 8.39
C VAL A 91 7.89 5.16 7.62
N THR A 92 8.23 4.97 6.35
CA THR A 92 8.72 6.01 5.46
C THR A 92 7.79 6.14 4.27
N TRP A 93 7.35 7.36 3.97
CA TRP A 93 6.66 7.67 2.74
C TRP A 93 7.64 8.32 1.76
N LEU A 94 7.80 7.67 0.62
CA LEU A 94 8.62 8.15 -0.49
C LEU A 94 7.71 8.65 -1.60
N LYS A 95 8.01 9.80 -2.17
CA LYS A 95 7.39 10.28 -3.39
C LYS A 95 8.32 10.03 -4.57
N ASP A 96 7.73 9.54 -5.67
CA ASP A 96 8.40 9.26 -6.94
C ASP A 96 9.70 8.45 -6.76
N GLY A 97 9.66 7.50 -5.81
CA GLY A 97 10.71 6.54 -5.50
C GLY A 97 11.92 7.06 -4.71
N THR A 98 12.07 8.38 -4.52
CA THR A 98 13.31 8.95 -3.94
C THR A 98 13.08 9.98 -2.85
N ASP A 99 12.02 10.78 -2.94
CA ASP A 99 11.80 11.91 -2.04
C ASP A 99 11.16 11.43 -0.73
N GLU A 100 11.91 11.40 0.36
CA GLU A 100 11.38 11.14 1.70
C GLU A 100 10.55 12.33 2.19
N VAL A 101 9.23 12.22 2.07
CA VAL A 101 8.27 13.29 2.42
C VAL A 101 7.70 13.14 3.83
N TYR A 102 7.68 11.92 4.38
CA TYR A 102 7.22 11.68 5.76
C TYR A 102 7.94 10.50 6.40
N VAL A 103 8.26 10.65 7.70
CA VAL A 103 8.86 9.58 8.49
C VAL A 103 8.17 9.47 9.83
N TRP A 104 7.62 8.30 10.11
CA TRP A 104 7.24 7.88 11.45
C TRP A 104 8.33 7.00 12.05
N ARG A 105 8.66 7.21 13.32
CA ARG A 105 9.59 6.37 14.10
C ARG A 105 9.01 6.09 15.47
N ARG A 106 9.19 4.87 15.96
CA ARG A 106 8.72 4.48 17.29
C ARG A 106 9.33 5.40 18.36
N LYS A 107 8.48 5.93 19.25
CA LYS A 107 8.84 6.87 20.35
C LYS A 107 9.30 8.28 19.92
N PHE A 108 9.30 8.59 18.62
CA PHE A 108 9.62 9.94 18.14
C PHE A 108 8.38 10.62 17.55
N GLN A 109 8.39 11.94 17.54
CA GLN A 109 7.43 12.69 16.75
C GLN A 109 7.69 12.42 15.26
N PRO A 110 6.63 12.20 14.45
CA PRO A 110 6.80 12.11 13.02
C PRO A 110 7.39 13.39 12.44
N LEU A 111 8.09 13.22 11.33
CA LEU A 111 8.75 14.30 10.62
C LEU A 111 8.15 14.38 9.21
N ALA A 112 7.62 15.55 8.86
CA ALA A 112 7.29 15.89 7.49
C ALA A 112 8.42 16.68 6.84
N ARG A 113 8.61 16.50 5.54
CA ARG A 113 9.63 17.17 4.72
C ARG A 113 9.04 17.53 3.37
N LEU A 114 9.73 18.41 2.65
CA LEU A 114 9.41 18.76 1.27
C LEU A 114 7.94 19.21 1.16
N LEU A 115 7.16 18.59 0.28
CA LEU A 115 5.78 18.96 0.03
C LEU A 115 4.79 18.63 1.17
N PHE A 116 5.18 17.83 2.16
CA PHE A 116 4.35 17.56 3.35
C PHE A 116 4.65 18.52 4.50
N GLN A 117 5.74 19.29 4.41
CA GLN A 117 6.06 20.29 5.42
C GLN A 117 4.91 21.30 5.54
N ASP A 118 4.50 21.57 6.78
CA ASP A 118 3.41 22.49 7.14
C ASP A 118 2.03 22.15 6.55
N ARG A 119 1.86 20.95 5.99
CA ARG A 119 0.60 20.49 5.36
C ARG A 119 0.09 19.15 5.89
N THR A 120 0.74 18.61 6.92
CA THR A 120 0.37 17.34 7.54
C THR A 120 0.31 17.44 9.05
N ASP A 121 -0.61 16.70 9.64
CA ASP A 121 -0.78 16.61 11.08
C ASP A 121 0.32 15.72 11.71
N LEU A 122 1.26 16.37 12.41
CA LEU A 122 2.36 15.71 13.14
C LEU A 122 1.98 15.32 14.58
N SER A 123 0.76 15.62 15.04
CA SER A 123 0.25 15.19 16.33
C SER A 123 -0.14 13.71 16.32
N ASN A 124 -0.54 13.20 15.15
CA ASN A 124 -0.84 11.79 14.94
C ASN A 124 0.42 10.92 15.20
N ARG A 125 0.27 9.92 16.07
CA ARG A 125 1.33 8.96 16.41
C ARG A 125 1.11 7.58 15.80
N SER A 126 0.10 7.41 14.95
CA SER A 126 -0.14 6.14 14.25
C SER A 126 0.91 5.92 13.15
N PRO A 127 1.50 4.72 13.03
CA PRO A 127 2.37 4.36 11.91
C PRO A 127 1.60 4.09 10.62
N SER A 128 0.28 3.90 10.69
CA SER A 128 -0.51 3.36 9.58
C SER A 128 -1.03 4.41 8.60
N PHE A 129 -0.96 5.71 8.92
CA PHE A 129 -1.43 6.73 7.99
C PHE A 129 -0.77 8.09 8.22
N VAL A 130 -0.76 8.90 7.17
CA VAL A 130 -0.40 10.33 7.21
C VAL A 130 -1.66 11.12 6.91
N LYS A 131 -1.99 12.06 7.80
CA LYS A 131 -3.08 13.00 7.57
C LYS A 131 -2.54 14.27 6.93
N ILE A 132 -3.06 14.58 5.74
CA ILE A 132 -2.81 15.79 4.99
C ILE A 132 -3.92 16.78 5.36
N ASP A 133 -3.55 17.93 5.92
CA ASP A 133 -4.52 18.94 6.37
C ASP A 133 -5.08 19.73 5.19
N SER A 134 -4.28 19.95 4.15
CA SER A 134 -4.70 20.65 2.93
C SER A 134 -3.90 20.15 1.74
N ALA A 135 -4.55 19.37 0.87
CA ALA A 135 -3.94 18.84 -0.34
C ALA A 135 -3.53 19.96 -1.31
N HIS A 136 -2.40 19.77 -1.99
CA HIS A 136 -1.89 20.74 -2.97
C HIS A 136 -1.55 20.03 -4.27
N ARG A 137 -1.76 20.69 -5.42
CA ARG A 137 -1.55 20.07 -6.74
C ARG A 137 -0.16 19.46 -6.95
N SER A 138 0.88 20.01 -6.30
CA SER A 138 2.25 19.47 -6.38
C SER A 138 2.43 18.13 -5.66
N MET A 139 1.46 17.73 -4.83
CA MET A 139 1.47 16.44 -4.13
C MET A 139 1.12 15.29 -5.06
N GLN A 140 0.58 15.53 -6.26
CA GLN A 140 0.31 14.45 -7.21
C GLN A 140 1.59 13.66 -7.55
N GLY A 141 1.47 12.33 -7.58
CA GLY A 141 2.60 11.45 -7.92
C GLY A 141 2.48 10.05 -7.34
N ASN A 142 3.54 9.25 -7.53
CA ASN A 142 3.60 7.90 -6.97
C ASN A 142 4.13 7.96 -5.53
N TYR A 143 3.46 7.29 -4.61
CA TYR A 143 3.83 7.21 -3.21
C TYR A 143 4.10 5.77 -2.83
N THR A 144 5.28 5.53 -2.25
CA THR A 144 5.64 4.25 -1.67
C THR A 144 5.53 4.34 -0.16
N CYS A 145 4.70 3.51 0.46
CA CYS A 145 4.76 3.28 1.90
C CYS A 145 5.75 2.16 2.17
N ARG A 146 6.86 2.48 2.83
CA ARG A 146 7.90 1.53 3.22
C ARG A 146 7.87 1.32 4.74
N VAL A 147 7.54 0.11 5.17
CA VAL A 147 7.45 -0.29 6.57
C VAL A 147 8.64 -1.14 6.94
N GLU A 148 9.34 -0.74 7.99
CA GLU A 148 10.51 -1.41 8.55
C GLU A 148 10.26 -1.82 10.00
N THR A 149 10.50 -3.10 10.28
CA THR A 149 10.40 -3.72 11.59
C THR A 149 11.75 -4.24 12.04
N ASP A 150 11.80 -4.82 13.24
CA ASP A 150 12.96 -5.55 13.74
C ASP A 150 13.28 -6.84 12.96
N LYS A 151 12.38 -7.30 12.07
CA LYS A 151 12.49 -8.58 11.36
C LYS A 151 12.55 -8.46 9.84
N GLY A 152 12.08 -7.34 9.28
CA GLY A 152 12.06 -7.17 7.83
C GLY A 152 11.59 -5.81 7.38
N VAL A 153 11.54 -5.69 6.06
CA VAL A 153 11.04 -4.51 5.35
C VAL A 153 10.07 -4.97 4.29
N SER A 154 8.96 -4.25 4.15
CA SER A 154 8.03 -4.40 3.04
C SER A 154 7.54 -3.04 2.61
N GLU A 155 7.19 -2.94 1.33
CA GLU A 155 6.68 -1.71 0.75
C GLU A 155 5.61 -2.00 -0.30
N ASN A 156 4.77 -0.99 -0.55
CA ASN A 156 3.79 -1.00 -1.62
C ASN A 156 3.53 0.43 -2.09
N ASP A 157 3.04 0.55 -3.32
CA ASP A 157 2.91 1.82 -4.03
C ASP A 157 1.46 2.23 -4.21
N PHE A 158 1.24 3.54 -4.33
CA PHE A 158 -0.05 4.15 -4.62
C PHE A 158 0.13 5.46 -5.39
N TYR A 159 -0.63 5.66 -6.46
CA TYR A 159 -0.60 6.90 -7.22
C TYR A 159 -1.67 7.88 -6.71
N LEU A 160 -1.23 8.99 -6.11
CA LEU A 160 -2.11 10.05 -5.64
C LEU A 160 -2.48 10.99 -6.78
N ILE A 161 -3.78 11.15 -7.02
CA ILE A 161 -4.34 12.14 -7.95
C ILE A 161 -4.85 13.34 -7.16
N VAL A 162 -4.45 14.54 -7.57
CA VAL A 162 -4.95 15.79 -6.99
C VAL A 162 -5.64 16.59 -8.08
N ILE A 163 -6.93 16.86 -7.91
CA ILE A 163 -7.74 17.62 -8.87
C ILE A 163 -7.88 19.06 -8.39
N VAL A 164 -7.58 20.01 -9.27
CA VAL A 164 -7.87 21.42 -9.02
C VAL A 164 -9.29 21.67 -9.51
N ASP A 165 -10.19 22.03 -8.59
CA ASP A 165 -11.56 22.36 -8.98
C ASP A 165 -11.60 23.72 -9.69
N SER A 166 -11.67 23.67 -11.02
CA SER A 166 -11.90 24.85 -11.87
C SER A 166 -13.36 25.33 -11.86
N CYS A 167 -14.26 24.61 -11.19
CA CYS A 167 -15.69 24.90 -11.14
C CYS A 167 -16.11 25.69 -9.88
N LYS A 168 -15.26 26.61 -9.40
CA LYS A 168 -15.78 27.71 -8.57
C LYS A 168 -16.61 28.63 -9.46
N GLU A 169 -17.93 28.41 -9.48
CA GLU A 169 -18.98 29.17 -10.20
C GLU A 169 -19.05 30.66 -9.80
N GLN A 170 -17.96 31.42 -9.95
CA GLN A 170 -17.98 32.88 -9.78
C GLN A 170 -17.24 33.63 -10.91
N SER A 171 -16.99 33.00 -12.05
CA SER A 171 -16.25 33.64 -13.15
C SER A 171 -16.89 33.54 -14.53
N TRP A 172 -18.19 33.25 -14.62
CA TRP A 172 -18.94 33.45 -15.87
C TRP A 172 -20.01 34.51 -15.63
N THR A 173 -19.72 35.76 -15.96
CA THR A 173 -20.79 36.74 -16.23
C THR A 173 -21.18 36.54 -17.68
N THR A 174 -22.42 36.14 -17.93
CA THR A 174 -22.95 36.04 -19.28
C THR A 174 -23.41 37.44 -19.70
N TYR A 175 -23.35 37.76 -21.00
CA TYR A 175 -23.77 39.07 -21.50
C TYR A 175 -25.23 39.43 -21.10
N SER A 176 -26.09 38.42 -20.91
CA SER A 176 -27.47 38.58 -20.42
C SER A 176 -27.55 39.18 -19.02
N ASP A 177 -26.57 38.93 -18.15
CA ASP A 177 -26.59 39.36 -16.75
C ASP A 177 -26.33 40.87 -16.62
N ARG A 178 -25.85 41.52 -17.68
CA ARG A 178 -25.58 42.97 -17.74
C ARG A 178 -26.76 43.80 -18.26
N ILE A 179 -27.81 43.17 -18.79
CA ILE A 179 -28.97 43.88 -19.37
C ILE A 179 -30.14 43.99 -18.39
N GLY A 180 -30.15 43.20 -17.31
CA GLY A 180 -31.24 43.19 -16.32
C GLY A 180 -31.32 44.38 -15.35
N SER A 181 -30.37 45.32 -15.37
CA SER A 181 -30.32 46.44 -14.42
C SER A 181 -30.69 47.82 -15.01
N LEU A 182 -31.31 47.85 -16.20
CA LEU A 182 -31.78 49.07 -16.85
C LEU A 182 -33.26 48.95 -17.26
N PHE A 183 -34.15 48.64 -16.31
CA PHE A 183 -35.59 48.92 -16.41
C PHE A 183 -36.19 49.19 -15.02
#